data_AF-A0A429S5W0-F1
#
_entry.id   AF-A0A429S5W0-F1
#
_cell.length_a   1.000
_cell.length_b   1.000
_cell.length_c   1.000
_cell.angle_alpha   90.00
_cell.angle_beta   90.00
_cell.angle_gamma   90.00
#
_symmetry.space_group_name_H-M   'P 1'
#
loop_
_entity.id
_entity.type
_entity.pdbx_description
1 polymer ?
#
loop_
_entity_poly.entity_id
_entity_poly.type
_entity_poly.pdbx_seq_one_letter_code
_entity_poly.pdbx_strand_id
1 'polypeptide(L)'
;MDEFAKENLHGRLRRDRKALLWKLDGLSEYDVRRPLTATGTNLLGLVKHVAFVEARYFGEVFDRPFPQPLPRWQDSDGSDLWAAEDETRDQIIGFYRQAWEHSDEARAVHRARIEQAARTAAGGVGADAASRTGCGA
;
A
#
# COMPACT_ATOMS: atom_id res chain seq x y z
N MET A 1 4.06 15.89 -10.50
CA MET A 1 3.59 14.59 -11.05
C MET A 1 2.15 14.77 -11.45
N ASP A 2 1.84 14.48 -12.72
CA ASP A 2 0.54 14.60 -13.35
C ASP A 2 -0.55 13.75 -12.65
N GLU A 3 -1.76 14.28 -12.45
CA GLU A 3 -2.85 13.53 -11.79
C GLU A 3 -3.24 12.29 -12.60
N PHE A 4 -3.22 12.39 -13.93
CA PHE A 4 -3.44 11.24 -14.81
C PHE A 4 -2.42 10.12 -14.55
N ALA A 5 -1.15 10.46 -14.35
CA ALA A 5 -0.13 9.47 -14.01
C ALA A 5 -0.41 8.77 -12.67
N LYS A 6 -0.86 9.51 -11.64
CA LYS A 6 -1.22 8.94 -10.33
C LYS A 6 -2.43 8.01 -10.44
N GLU A 7 -3.47 8.42 -11.17
CA GLU A 7 -4.66 7.61 -11.40
C GLU A 7 -4.34 6.34 -12.19
N ASN A 8 -3.49 6.44 -13.21
CA ASN A 8 -3.06 5.29 -14.00
C ASN A 8 -2.30 4.27 -13.15
N LEU A 9 -1.32 4.73 -12.35
CA LEU A 9 -0.56 3.87 -11.44
C LEU A 9 -1.46 3.22 -10.40
N HIS A 10 -2.39 3.98 -9.82
CA HIS A 10 -3.34 3.43 -8.85
C HIS A 10 -4.28 2.39 -9.50
N GLY A 11 -4.79 2.68 -10.70
CA GLY A 11 -5.60 1.74 -11.47
C GLY A 11 -4.86 0.45 -11.79
N ARG A 12 -3.58 0.54 -12.18
CA ARG A 12 -2.72 -0.62 -12.40
C ARG A 12 -2.53 -1.44 -11.12
N LEU A 13 -2.18 -0.79 -10.01
CA LEU A 13 -2.04 -1.45 -8.72
C LEU A 13 -3.30 -2.23 -8.32
N ARG A 14 -4.49 -1.64 -8.47
CA ARG A 14 -5.77 -2.34 -8.21
C ARG A 14 -5.99 -3.56 -9.12
N ARG A 15 -5.59 -3.48 -10.39
CA ARG A 15 -5.69 -4.63 -11.32
C ARG A 15 -4.73 -5.73 -10.91
N ASP A 16 -3.49 -5.39 -10.62
CA ASP A 16 -2.44 -6.36 -10.28
C ASP A 16 -2.77 -7.10 -8.97
N ARG A 17 -3.28 -6.36 -7.97
CA ARG A 17 -3.84 -6.88 -6.71
C ARG A 17 -4.92 -7.95 -6.94
N LYS A 18 -5.92 -7.62 -7.76
CA LYS A 18 -7.00 -8.55 -8.10
C LYS A 18 -6.49 -9.75 -8.88
N ALA A 19 -5.56 -9.55 -9.80
CA ALA A 19 -4.97 -10.63 -10.60
C ALA A 19 -4.21 -11.64 -9.73
N LEU A 20 -3.55 -11.19 -8.66
CA LEU A 20 -2.87 -12.06 -7.70
C LEU A 20 -3.84 -12.99 -6.97
N LEU A 21 -4.97 -12.47 -6.48
CA LEU A 21 -5.99 -13.29 -5.84
C LEU A 21 -6.71 -14.20 -6.85
N TRP A 22 -7.04 -13.68 -8.02
CA TRP A 22 -7.69 -14.46 -9.09
C TRP A 22 -6.87 -15.70 -9.50
N LYS A 23 -5.54 -15.60 -9.47
CA LYS A 23 -4.65 -16.75 -9.76
C LYS A 23 -4.73 -17.88 -8.73
N LEU A 24 -5.34 -17.65 -7.56
CA LEU A 24 -5.59 -18.69 -6.55
C LEU A 24 -6.96 -19.34 -6.71
N ASP A 25 -7.87 -18.73 -7.49
CA ASP A 25 -9.25 -19.18 -7.60
C ASP A 25 -9.31 -20.58 -8.26
N GLY A 26 -10.05 -21.49 -7.63
CA GLY A 26 -10.21 -22.87 -8.11
C GLY A 26 -9.02 -23.80 -7.84
N LEU A 27 -7.92 -23.30 -7.26
CA LEU A 27 -6.76 -24.13 -6.91
C LEU A 27 -6.93 -24.81 -5.54
N SER A 28 -6.50 -26.07 -5.46
CA SER A 28 -6.48 -26.84 -4.21
C SER A 28 -5.47 -26.27 -3.20
N GLU A 29 -5.58 -26.63 -1.92
CA GLU A 29 -4.56 -26.26 -0.91
C GLU A 29 -3.16 -26.71 -1.29
N TYR A 30 -3.05 -27.89 -1.89
CA TYR A 30 -1.78 -28.41 -2.39
C TYR A 30 -1.22 -27.53 -3.51
N ASP A 31 -2.06 -27.17 -4.50
CA ASP A 31 -1.59 -26.44 -5.68
C ASP A 31 -1.14 -25.01 -5.37
N VAL A 32 -1.73 -24.35 -4.37
CA VAL A 32 -1.27 -23.02 -3.95
C VAL A 32 -0.01 -23.06 -3.10
N ARG A 33 0.27 -24.19 -2.42
CA ARG A 33 1.43 -24.38 -1.52
C ARG A 33 2.62 -25.11 -2.14
N ARG A 34 2.42 -25.85 -3.23
CA ARG A 34 3.51 -26.60 -3.87
C ARG A 34 4.59 -25.63 -4.38
N PRO A 35 5.87 -25.87 -4.07
CA PRO A 35 6.96 -25.10 -4.65
C PRO A 35 6.97 -25.19 -6.18
N LEU A 36 7.17 -24.06 -6.85
CA LEU A 36 7.34 -23.99 -8.32
C LEU A 36 8.76 -23.56 -8.72
N THR A 37 9.60 -23.21 -7.76
CA THR A 37 11.00 -22.81 -7.96
C THR A 37 11.91 -23.55 -6.99
N ALA A 38 13.21 -23.60 -7.31
CA ALA A 38 14.23 -24.19 -6.43
C ALA A 38 14.36 -23.46 -5.07
N THR A 39 13.91 -22.21 -4.98
CA THR A 39 13.90 -21.41 -3.75
C THR A 39 12.72 -21.72 -2.83
N GLY A 40 11.85 -22.68 -3.19
CA GLY A 40 10.69 -23.06 -2.38
C GLY A 40 9.46 -22.16 -2.58
N THR A 41 9.55 -21.12 -3.42
CA THR A 41 8.46 -20.17 -3.64
C THR A 41 7.24 -20.86 -4.26
N ASN A 42 6.07 -20.53 -3.72
CA ASN A 42 4.77 -21.02 -4.18
C ASN A 42 3.79 -19.87 -4.39
N LEU A 43 2.61 -20.15 -4.96
CA LEU A 43 1.64 -19.11 -5.30
C LEU A 43 1.11 -18.38 -4.06
N LEU A 44 0.87 -19.11 -2.97
CA LEU A 44 0.40 -18.53 -1.72
C LEU A 44 1.48 -17.66 -1.04
N GLY A 45 2.74 -18.07 -1.14
CA GLY A 45 3.91 -17.33 -0.70
C GLY A 45 4.12 -16.04 -1.49
N LEU A 46 3.85 -16.03 -2.80
CA LEU A 46 3.86 -14.77 -3.56
C LEU A 46 2.82 -13.78 -3.04
N VAL A 47 1.63 -14.25 -2.66
CA VAL A 47 0.59 -13.38 -2.07
C VAL A 47 1.05 -12.83 -0.72
N LYS A 48 1.62 -13.69 0.13
CA LYS A 48 2.19 -13.32 1.43
C LYS A 48 3.29 -12.27 1.26
N HIS A 49 4.28 -12.53 0.41
CA HIS A 49 5.37 -11.61 0.12
C HIS A 49 4.87 -10.24 -0.34
N VAL A 50 3.95 -10.21 -1.31
CA VAL A 50 3.39 -8.94 -1.81
C VAL A 50 2.61 -8.21 -0.71
N ALA A 51 1.90 -8.91 0.17
CA ALA A 51 1.22 -8.30 1.31
C ALA A 51 2.19 -7.61 2.27
N PHE A 52 3.31 -8.27 2.63
CA PHE A 52 4.35 -7.68 3.48
C PHE A 52 5.00 -6.47 2.81
N VAL A 53 5.37 -6.60 1.54
CA VAL A 53 5.98 -5.51 0.76
C VAL A 53 5.05 -4.30 0.69
N GLU A 54 3.78 -4.51 0.39
CA GLU A 54 2.80 -3.43 0.25
C GLU A 54 2.53 -2.73 1.59
N ALA A 55 2.29 -3.50 2.66
CA ALA A 55 2.04 -2.97 3.99
C ALA A 55 3.22 -2.12 4.51
N ARG A 56 4.46 -2.59 4.32
CA ARG A 56 5.66 -1.88 4.74
C ARG A 56 5.96 -0.68 3.86
N TYR A 57 6.01 -0.87 2.54
CA TYR A 57 6.42 0.19 1.60
C TYR A 57 5.48 1.40 1.67
N PHE A 58 4.16 1.19 1.63
CA PHE A 58 3.21 2.30 1.76
C PHE A 58 3.26 2.92 3.16
N GLY A 59 3.52 2.14 4.20
CA GLY A 59 3.64 2.68 5.54
C GLY A 59 4.85 3.59 5.72
N GLU A 60 6.00 3.22 5.16
CA GLU A 60 7.22 4.02 5.20
C GLU A 60 7.12 5.26 4.29
N VAL A 61 6.64 5.11 3.05
CA VAL A 61 6.57 6.21 2.06
C VAL A 61 5.58 7.30 2.48
N PHE A 62 4.45 6.92 3.07
CA PHE A 62 3.40 7.87 3.47
C PHE A 62 3.48 8.30 4.94
N ASP A 63 4.53 7.89 5.65
CA ASP A 63 4.72 8.13 7.09
C ASP A 63 3.47 7.72 7.90
N ARG A 64 2.97 6.52 7.58
CA ARG A 64 1.80 5.89 8.20
C ARG A 64 2.07 4.40 8.40
N PRO A 65 2.82 4.00 9.44
CA PRO A 65 3.20 2.60 9.64
C PRO A 65 1.98 1.67 9.72
N PHE A 66 2.15 0.44 9.25
CA PHE A 66 1.10 -0.59 9.32
C PHE A 66 0.75 -0.88 10.79
N PRO A 67 -0.53 -1.15 11.14
CA PRO A 67 -0.94 -1.33 12.53
C PRO A 67 -0.26 -2.51 13.24
N GLN A 68 0.09 -3.56 12.50
CA GLN A 68 0.79 -4.73 13.03
C GLN A 68 2.30 -4.56 12.82
N PRO A 69 3.14 -5.00 13.78
CA PRO A 69 4.59 -4.94 13.62
C PRO A 69 5.02 -5.84 12.46
N LEU A 70 5.75 -5.26 11.51
CA LEU A 70 6.37 -6.00 10.40
C LEU A 70 7.88 -6.10 10.66
N PRO A 71 8.55 -7.16 10.19
CA PRO A 71 10.02 -7.24 10.22
C PRO A 71 10.64 -6.01 9.56
N ARG A 72 11.92 -5.71 9.78
CA ARG A 72 12.61 -4.69 8.96
C ARG A 72 12.98 -5.27 7.61
N TRP A 73 13.22 -4.42 6.61
CA TRP A 73 13.75 -4.88 5.31
C TRP A 73 15.06 -5.68 5.45
N GLN A 74 15.96 -5.22 6.33
CA GLN A 74 17.28 -5.82 6.57
C GLN A 74 17.20 -7.16 7.30
N ASP A 75 16.09 -7.41 8.01
CA ASP A 75 15.87 -8.60 8.82
C ASP A 75 15.00 -9.63 8.08
N SER A 76 14.68 -9.39 6.80
CA SER A 76 13.87 -10.27 5.97
C SER A 76 14.67 -11.51 5.58
N ASP A 77 14.34 -12.65 6.17
CA ASP A 77 14.95 -13.97 5.92
C ASP A 77 14.32 -14.73 4.74
N GLY A 78 13.35 -14.11 4.07
CA GLY A 78 12.59 -14.71 2.97
C GLY A 78 11.43 -15.61 3.42
N SER A 79 11.13 -15.67 4.73
CA SER A 79 9.99 -16.44 5.27
C SER A 79 8.62 -16.02 4.72
N ASP A 80 8.54 -14.86 4.07
CA ASP A 80 7.35 -14.40 3.37
C ASP A 80 7.20 -14.98 1.95
N LEU A 81 8.22 -15.67 1.41
CA LEU A 81 8.20 -16.29 0.07
C LEU A 81 7.49 -17.65 0.03
N TRP A 82 7.14 -18.22 1.18
CA TRP A 82 6.36 -19.45 1.29
C TRP A 82 5.36 -19.35 2.45
N ALA A 83 4.26 -20.11 2.33
CA ALA A 83 3.32 -20.31 3.42
C ALA A 83 3.78 -21.44 4.34
N ALA A 84 3.91 -21.17 5.63
CA ALA A 84 4.21 -22.18 6.64
C ALA A 84 3.02 -23.13 6.86
N GLU A 85 3.26 -24.26 7.52
CA GLU A 85 2.24 -25.29 7.75
C GLU A 85 1.06 -24.77 8.57
N ASP A 86 1.34 -23.91 9.55
CA ASP A 86 0.38 -23.31 10.48
C ASP A 86 -0.35 -22.09 9.90
N GLU A 87 0.16 -21.50 8.82
CA GLU A 87 -0.47 -20.37 8.14
C GLU A 87 -1.54 -20.86 7.17
N THR A 88 -2.77 -20.35 7.28
CA THR A 88 -3.86 -20.70 6.38
C THR A 88 -3.93 -19.79 5.16
N ARG A 89 -4.53 -20.29 4.07
CA ARG A 89 -4.83 -19.47 2.89
C ARG A 89 -5.62 -18.22 3.25
N ASP A 90 -6.64 -18.36 4.07
CA ASP A 90 -7.53 -17.26 4.43
C ASP A 90 -6.83 -16.21 5.30
N GLN A 91 -5.92 -16.61 6.18
CA GLN A 91 -5.10 -15.68 6.94
C GLN A 91 -4.21 -14.83 6.02
N ILE A 92 -3.54 -15.47 5.05
CA ILE A 92 -2.66 -14.78 4.11
C ILE A 92 -3.46 -13.84 3.19
N ILE A 93 -4.60 -14.30 2.65
CA ILE A 93 -5.48 -13.46 1.82
C ILE A 93 -6.07 -12.32 2.65
N GLY A 94 -6.46 -12.57 3.89
CA GLY A 94 -6.98 -11.58 4.82
C GLY A 94 -5.95 -10.48 5.09
N PHE A 95 -4.72 -10.86 5.41
CA PHE A 95 -3.60 -9.93 5.58
C PHE A 95 -3.35 -9.12 4.30
N TYR A 96 -3.40 -9.75 3.12
CA TYR A 96 -3.23 -9.04 1.86
C TYR A 96 -4.32 -7.97 1.64
N ARG A 97 -5.57 -8.27 1.98
CA ARG A 97 -6.67 -7.28 1.90
C ARG A 97 -6.49 -6.13 2.89
N GLN A 98 -6.04 -6.41 4.11
CA GLN A 98 -5.70 -5.37 5.09
C GLN A 98 -4.58 -4.45 4.58
N ALA A 99 -3.57 -5.00 3.89
CA ALA A 99 -2.52 -4.21 3.25
C ALA A 99 -3.07 -3.27 2.14
N TRP A 100 -4.08 -3.72 1.38
CA TRP A 100 -4.74 -2.90 0.35
C TRP A 100 -5.47 -1.71 0.96
N GLU A 101 -6.24 -1.96 2.02
CA GLU A 101 -6.99 -0.93 2.73
C GLU A 101 -6.04 0.10 3.33
N HIS A 102 -4.98 -0.37 4.01
CA HIS A 102 -3.98 0.50 4.61
C HIS A 102 -3.28 1.40 3.59
N SER A 103 -2.89 0.85 2.45
CA SER A 103 -2.19 1.60 1.39
C SER A 103 -3.11 2.57 0.65
N ASP A 104 -4.39 2.22 0.44
CA ASP A 104 -5.38 3.11 -0.15
C ASP A 104 -5.71 4.27 0.79
N GLU A 105 -5.88 4.00 2.08
CA GLU A 105 -6.03 5.03 3.11
C GLU A 105 -4.81 5.94 3.21
N ALA A 106 -3.60 5.38 3.26
CA ALA A 106 -2.36 6.14 3.34
C ALA A 106 -2.25 7.14 2.17
N ARG A 107 -2.55 6.69 0.96
CA ARG A 107 -2.58 7.55 -0.23
C ARG A 107 -3.67 8.62 -0.14
N ALA A 108 -4.88 8.27 0.31
CA ALA A 108 -6.00 9.20 0.42
C ALA A 108 -5.73 10.30 1.44
N VAL A 109 -5.19 9.94 2.62
CA VAL A 109 -4.82 10.89 3.66
C VAL A 109 -3.71 11.83 3.16
N HIS A 110 -2.69 11.30 2.50
CA HIS A 110 -1.61 12.12 1.95
C HIS A 110 -2.11 13.11 0.89
N ARG A 111 -3.00 12.67 -0.01
CA ARG A 111 -3.67 13.54 -0.98
C ARG A 111 -4.43 14.67 -0.27
N ALA A 112 -5.26 14.34 0.73
CA ALA A 112 -6.03 15.33 1.47
C ALA A 112 -5.15 16.37 2.19
N ARG A 113 -4.01 15.94 2.76
CA ARG A 113 -3.02 16.86 3.37
C ARG A 113 -2.43 17.83 2.36
N ILE A 114 -2.05 17.36 1.17
CA ILE A 114 -1.55 18.22 0.09
C ILE A 114 -2.61 19.24 -0.32
N GLU A 115 -3.85 18.80 -0.52
CA GLU A 115 -4.95 19.68 -0.93
C GLU A 115 -5.27 20.73 0.15
N GLN A 116 -5.26 20.34 1.43
CA GLN A 116 -5.46 21.27 2.54
C GLN A 116 -4.32 22.28 2.65
N ALA A 117 -3.07 21.86 2.48
CA ALA A 117 -1.92 22.77 2.46
C ALA A 117 -2.03 23.77 1.31
N ALA A 118 -2.42 23.32 0.11
CA ALA A 118 -2.64 24.18 -1.05
C ALA A 118 -3.76 25.21 -0.81
N ARG A 119 -4.89 24.81 -0.22
CA ARG A 119 -5.98 25.72 0.16
C ARG A 119 -5.54 26.76 1.18
N THR A 120 -4.77 26.33 2.19
CA THR A 120 -4.26 27.22 3.25
C THR A 120 -3.28 28.25 2.67
N ALA A 121 -2.40 27.83 1.76
CA ALA A 121 -1.51 28.74 1.05
C ALA A 121 -2.27 29.77 0.20
N ALA A 122 -3.32 29.34 -0.52
CA ALA A 122 -4.15 30.25 -1.33
C ALA A 122 -4.96 31.25 -0.46
N GLY A 123 -5.47 30.81 0.71
CA GLY A 123 -6.19 31.67 1.65
C GLY A 123 -5.29 32.69 2.37
N GLY A 124 -4.05 32.31 2.70
CA GLY A 124 -3.07 33.19 3.33
C GLY A 124 -2.62 34.37 2.44
N VAL A 125 -2.51 34.15 1.13
CA VAL A 125 -2.18 35.21 0.15
C VAL A 125 -3.29 36.28 0.09
N GLY A 126 -4.56 35.90 0.28
CA GLY A 126 -5.68 36.85 0.32
C GLY A 126 -5.70 37.72 1.58
N ALA A 127 -5.30 37.18 2.73
CA ALA A 127 -5.24 37.92 3.99
C ALA A 127 -4.08 38.94 4.04
N ASP A 128 -2.94 38.59 3.43
CA ASP A 128 -1.74 39.46 3.39
C ASP A 128 -1.85 40.62 2.37
N ALA A 129 -2.83 40.56 1.46
CA ALA A 129 -3.19 41.66 0.57
C ALA A 129 -4.13 42.68 1.25
N ALA A 130 -4.98 42.24 2.18
CA ALA A 130 -5.93 43.10 2.90
C ALA A 130 -5.27 43.94 4.01
N SER A 131 -4.10 43.54 4.52
CA SER A 131 -3.34 44.29 5.53
C SER A 131 -2.53 45.46 4.95
N ARG A 132 -2.26 45.50 3.63
CA ARG A 132 -1.41 46.51 2.99
C ARG A 132 -2.15 47.72 2.41
N THR A 133 -3.48 47.70 2.35
CA THR A 133 -4.31 48.82 1.88
C THR A 133 -4.79 49.75 3.00
N GLY A 134 -4.41 49.49 4.24
CA GLY A 134 -4.81 50.26 5.43
C GLY A 134 -3.69 51.09 6.06
N CYS A 135 -2.97 51.92 5.31
CA CYS A 135 -2.18 53.01 5.89
C CYS A 135 -2.01 54.15 4.86
N GLY A 136 -2.69 55.26 5.08
CA GLY A 136 -2.66 56.44 4.21
C GLY A 136 -3.81 57.40 4.52
N ALA A 137 -3.76 58.02 5.69
CA ALA A 137 -4.52 59.22 6.05
C ALA A 137 -3.53 60.33 6.44
#